data_AF-A0AAD5K126-F1
#
_entry.id   AF-A0AAD5K126-F1
#
_cell.length_a   1.000
_cell.length_b   1.000
_cell.length_c   1.000
_cell.angle_alpha   90.00
_cell.angle_beta   90.00
_cell.angle_gamma   90.00
#
_symmetry.space_group_name_H-M   'P 1'
#
loop_
_entity.id
_entity.type
_entity.pdbx_description
1 polymer ?
#
loop_
_entity_poly.entity_id
_entity_poly.type
_entity_poly.pdbx_seq_one_letter_code
_entity_poly.pdbx_strand_id
1 'polypeptide(L)'
;MSFLLHQLRRALPLQPINQQPRLLWKRFISEETNAKRERKKIILNDEDLIEKFVKGSGPGGQCVNKRVSCVDLRHIPTGIRVQCQQTRSLEQNRGIARKLLKDKLDDLVNGDLSKHAQKAAKINKAKARKARRAKKKYGTKDDDNAVTSIDTN
;
A
#
# COMPACT_ATOMS: atom_id res chain seq x y z
N MET A 1 76.88 45.03 0.00
CA MET A 1 76.60 44.49 1.34
C MET A 1 75.09 44.26 1.41
N SER A 2 74.58 43.22 0.74
CA SER A 2 74.37 41.85 1.25
C SER A 2 73.08 41.74 2.05
N PHE A 3 72.32 40.67 1.73
CA PHE A 3 71.14 40.15 2.45
C PHE A 3 69.84 40.97 2.25
N LEU A 4 68.65 40.42 2.02
CA LEU A 4 68.11 39.09 2.25
C LEU A 4 66.76 38.98 1.48
N LEU A 5 66.39 37.76 1.10
CA LEU A 5 65.12 37.34 0.46
C LEU A 5 63.83 37.89 1.08
N HIS A 6 62.72 37.73 0.33
CA HIS A 6 61.27 37.75 0.67
C HIS A 6 60.56 39.04 0.18
N GLN A 7 59.57 39.07 -0.73
CA GLN A 7 58.64 38.07 -1.24
C GLN A 7 58.13 38.46 -2.65
N LEU A 8 58.16 37.53 -3.58
CA LEU A 8 57.40 37.59 -4.84
C LEU A 8 55.93 37.24 -4.56
N ARG A 9 55.06 38.24 -4.42
CA ARG A 9 53.60 38.05 -4.60
C ARG A 9 53.18 38.58 -5.96
N ARG A 10 53.43 37.78 -7.01
CA ARG A 10 52.67 37.88 -8.25
C ARG A 10 51.25 37.44 -7.91
N ALA A 11 50.29 38.33 -8.12
CA ALA A 11 48.88 38.03 -8.05
C ALA A 11 48.57 36.85 -8.99
N LEU A 12 48.18 35.71 -8.41
CA LEU A 12 47.60 34.60 -9.14
C LEU A 12 46.13 34.95 -9.40
N PRO A 13 45.67 35.05 -10.65
CA PRO A 13 44.25 35.02 -10.92
C PRO A 13 43.74 33.63 -10.50
N LEU A 14 42.83 33.62 -9.53
CA LEU A 14 42.12 32.42 -9.10
C LEU A 14 41.45 31.79 -10.32
N GLN A 15 41.96 30.64 -10.73
CA GLN A 15 41.28 29.80 -11.72
C GLN A 15 39.95 29.32 -11.10
N PRO A 16 38.82 29.35 -11.82
CA PRO A 16 37.59 28.76 -11.33
C PRO A 16 37.73 27.23 -11.36
N ILE A 17 37.92 26.60 -10.19
CA ILE A 17 38.09 25.14 -10.06
C ILE A 17 36.77 24.35 -10.20
N ASN A 18 35.69 24.99 -10.61
CA ASN A 18 34.39 24.34 -10.64
C ASN A 18 33.70 24.48 -12.00
N GLN A 19 34.29 23.82 -12.98
CA GLN A 19 33.63 23.49 -14.24
C GLN A 19 33.11 22.05 -14.17
N GLN A 20 32.24 21.78 -13.19
CA GLN A 20 31.46 20.55 -13.14
C GLN A 20 30.40 20.60 -14.25
N PRO A 21 30.29 19.58 -15.13
CA PRO A 21 29.25 19.55 -16.15
C PRO A 21 27.87 19.46 -15.49
N ARG A 22 27.06 20.52 -15.67
CA ARG A 22 25.69 20.65 -15.12
C ARG A 22 24.69 19.56 -15.55
N LEU A 23 25.06 18.58 -16.37
CA LEU A 23 24.08 17.74 -17.09
C LEU A 23 24.39 16.23 -17.13
N LEU A 24 25.27 15.69 -16.27
CA LEU A 24 25.60 14.25 -16.34
C LEU A 24 25.62 13.47 -15.02
N TRP A 25 25.16 14.02 -13.89
CA TRP A 25 25.04 13.24 -12.64
C TRP A 25 23.61 12.71 -12.38
N LYS A 26 22.59 13.23 -13.09
CA LYS A 26 21.21 12.72 -12.98
C LYS A 26 20.98 11.34 -13.62
N ARG A 27 21.98 10.78 -14.31
CA ARG A 27 21.87 9.48 -14.98
C ARG A 27 22.38 8.30 -14.13
N PHE A 28 23.14 8.55 -13.05
CA PHE A 28 23.86 7.47 -12.35
C PHE A 28 23.19 6.96 -11.06
N ILE A 29 22.03 7.51 -10.65
CA ILE A 29 21.31 7.06 -9.43
C ILE A 29 19.92 6.48 -9.77
N SER A 30 19.77 5.65 -10.81
CA SER A 30 18.44 5.09 -11.11
C SER A 30 18.35 3.62 -11.53
N GLU A 31 19.42 2.83 -11.50
CA GLU A 31 19.36 1.46 -12.05
C GLU A 31 19.36 0.32 -11.01
N GLU A 32 19.62 0.59 -9.72
CA GLU A 32 19.75 -0.51 -8.73
C GLU A 32 18.46 -0.92 -8.02
N THR A 33 17.32 -0.24 -8.21
CA THR A 33 16.08 -0.58 -7.47
C THR A 33 15.01 -1.29 -8.30
N ASN A 34 15.34 -1.80 -9.49
CA ASN A 34 14.40 -2.60 -10.29
C ASN A 34 14.66 -4.10 -10.18
N ALA A 35 14.87 -4.60 -8.96
CA ALA A 35 14.71 -6.02 -8.71
C ALA A 35 13.23 -6.36 -8.91
N LYS A 36 12.91 -7.13 -9.97
CA LYS A 36 11.57 -7.73 -10.18
C LYS A 36 11.14 -8.38 -8.86
N ARG A 37 10.25 -7.71 -8.12
CA ARG A 37 9.69 -8.28 -6.89
C ARG A 37 8.77 -9.41 -7.31
N GLU A 38 9.22 -10.64 -7.13
CA GLU A 38 8.39 -11.82 -7.31
C GLU A 38 7.56 -12.07 -6.05
N ARG A 39 6.33 -12.52 -6.24
CA ARG A 39 5.41 -12.81 -5.12
C ARG A 39 5.94 -13.99 -4.30
N LYS A 40 6.21 -13.77 -3.02
CA LYS A 40 6.67 -14.81 -2.10
C LYS A 40 5.49 -15.64 -1.60
N LYS A 41 5.62 -16.96 -1.66
CA LYS A 41 4.64 -17.90 -1.07
C LYS A 41 4.86 -17.97 0.43
N ILE A 42 3.82 -17.69 1.20
CA ILE A 42 3.85 -17.79 2.66
C ILE A 42 3.42 -19.19 3.08
N ILE A 43 4.29 -19.85 3.84
CA ILE A 43 4.05 -21.11 4.53
C ILE A 43 3.87 -20.75 6.01
N LEU A 44 2.80 -21.26 6.62
CA LEU A 44 2.50 -21.09 8.04
C LEU A 44 2.81 -22.41 8.72
N ASN A 45 3.69 -22.38 9.71
CA ASN A 45 3.93 -23.51 10.59
C ASN A 45 2.99 -23.41 11.79
N ASP A 46 2.47 -24.55 12.25
CA ASP A 46 1.55 -24.56 13.40
C ASP A 46 2.27 -24.23 14.71
N GLU A 47 3.58 -24.45 14.81
CA GLU A 47 4.40 -24.17 16.00
C GLU A 47 4.52 -22.66 16.31
N ASP A 48 4.45 -21.82 15.28
CA ASP A 48 4.56 -20.36 15.40
C ASP A 48 3.23 -19.68 15.74
N LEU A 49 2.17 -20.47 15.94
CA LEU A 49 0.80 -20.00 16.14
C LEU A 49 0.34 -20.20 17.57
N ILE A 50 -0.14 -19.11 18.18
CA ILE A 50 -0.84 -19.16 19.45
C ILE A 50 -2.33 -19.02 19.17
N GLU A 51 -3.05 -20.13 19.39
CA GLU A 51 -4.51 -20.20 19.31
C GLU A 51 -5.13 -19.98 20.71
N LYS A 52 -6.06 -19.03 20.84
CA LYS A 52 -6.86 -18.81 22.05
C LYS A 52 -8.34 -18.79 21.71
N PHE A 53 -9.15 -19.43 22.55
CA PHE A 53 -10.60 -19.44 22.42
C PHE A 53 -11.22 -18.52 23.45
N VAL A 54 -11.99 -17.55 22.98
CA VAL A 54 -12.61 -16.53 23.81
C VAL A 54 -14.13 -16.53 23.60
N LYS A 55 -14.85 -16.01 24.59
CA LYS A 55 -16.28 -15.74 24.44
C LYS A 55 -16.48 -14.59 23.46
N GLY A 56 -17.60 -14.59 22.75
CA GLY A 56 -17.91 -13.50 21.83
C GLY A 56 -18.08 -12.19 22.59
N SER A 57 -17.74 -11.07 21.93
CA SER A 57 -17.93 -9.73 22.46
C SER A 57 -19.06 -9.01 21.71
N GLY A 58 -19.79 -8.13 22.41
CA GLY A 58 -20.82 -7.26 21.84
C GLY A 58 -22.26 -7.57 22.33
N PRO A 59 -23.25 -6.78 21.87
CA PRO A 59 -24.67 -7.00 22.18
C PRO A 59 -25.14 -8.27 21.48
N GLY A 60 -24.94 -9.41 22.14
CA GLY A 60 -25.31 -10.73 21.66
C GLY A 60 -26.34 -11.40 22.57
N GLY A 61 -27.11 -12.32 21.98
CA GLY A 61 -28.01 -13.18 22.75
C GLY A 61 -27.27 -14.23 23.59
N GLN A 62 -28.03 -15.11 24.24
CA GLN A 62 -27.48 -16.15 25.13
C GLN A 62 -26.36 -16.98 24.49
N CYS A 63 -26.45 -17.27 23.19
CA CYS A 63 -25.46 -18.05 22.46
C CYS A 63 -24.08 -17.39 22.42
N VAL A 64 -24.00 -16.06 22.29
CA VAL A 64 -22.73 -15.32 22.16
C VAL A 64 -22.02 -15.23 23.52
N ASN A 65 -22.79 -15.02 24.59
CA ASN A 65 -22.25 -14.81 25.94
C ASN A 65 -21.83 -16.12 26.61
N LYS A 66 -22.49 -17.23 26.29
CA LYS A 66 -22.23 -18.53 26.93
C LYS A 66 -21.17 -19.35 26.19
N ARG A 67 -21.15 -19.35 24.85
CA ARG A 67 -20.28 -20.23 24.05
C ARG A 67 -18.94 -19.56 23.73
N VAL A 68 -17.85 -20.33 23.87
CA VAL A 68 -16.50 -19.96 23.44
C VAL A 68 -16.30 -20.21 21.95
N SER A 69 -16.98 -19.44 21.10
CA SER A 69 -16.89 -19.60 19.63
C SER A 69 -15.90 -18.64 18.96
N CYS A 70 -15.44 -17.60 19.65
CA CYS A 70 -14.51 -16.63 19.06
C CYS A 70 -13.07 -17.17 19.14
N VAL A 71 -12.33 -17.04 18.04
CA VAL A 71 -10.94 -17.50 17.93
C VAL A 71 -10.04 -16.28 17.84
N ASP A 72 -9.07 -16.19 18.74
CA ASP A 72 -7.97 -15.23 18.71
C ASP A 72 -6.70 -15.97 18.32
N LEU A 73 -6.20 -15.69 17.11
CA LEU A 73 -5.04 -16.32 16.52
C LEU A 73 -3.91 -15.29 16.41
N ARG A 74 -2.73 -15.62 16.97
CA ARG A 74 -1.54 -14.78 16.92
C ARG A 74 -0.38 -15.54 16.27
N HIS A 75 0.29 -14.90 15.33
CA HIS A 75 1.58 -15.35 14.80
C HIS A 75 2.71 -14.75 15.63
N ILE A 76 3.53 -15.59 16.26
CA ILE A 76 4.60 -15.16 17.17
C ILE A 76 5.65 -14.28 16.45
N PRO A 77 6.28 -14.72 15.34
CA PRO A 77 7.43 -14.01 14.78
C PRO A 77 7.06 -12.67 14.13
N THR A 78 5.82 -12.53 13.62
CA THR A 78 5.35 -11.26 13.03
C THR A 78 4.56 -10.40 14.01
N GLY A 79 4.13 -10.95 15.14
CA GLY A 79 3.28 -10.25 16.12
C GLY A 79 1.84 -9.96 15.65
N ILE A 80 1.45 -10.39 14.44
CA ILE A 80 0.12 -10.14 13.89
C ILE A 80 -0.91 -10.99 14.64
N ARG A 81 -1.99 -10.32 15.05
CA ARG A 81 -3.15 -10.93 15.69
C ARG A 81 -4.40 -10.81 14.82
N VAL A 82 -5.21 -11.86 14.80
CA VAL A 82 -6.50 -11.91 14.12
C VAL A 82 -7.52 -12.50 15.07
N GLN A 83 -8.61 -11.77 15.28
CA GLN A 83 -9.79 -12.28 15.97
C GLN A 83 -10.89 -12.56 14.96
N CYS A 84 -11.56 -13.70 15.09
CA CYS A 84 -12.63 -14.13 14.19
C CYS A 84 -13.84 -14.64 14.97
N GLN A 85 -14.98 -14.00 14.74
CA GLN A 85 -16.30 -14.38 15.24
C GLN A 85 -17.33 -14.24 14.10
N GLN A 86 -17.24 -15.11 13.09
CA GLN A 86 -18.17 -15.08 11.94
C GLN A 86 -19.33 -16.06 12.09
N THR A 87 -19.07 -17.24 12.63
CA THR A 87 -20.06 -18.32 12.73
C THR A 87 -20.25 -18.77 14.18
N ARG A 88 -21.30 -19.55 14.43
CA ARG A 88 -21.55 -20.20 15.73
C ARG A 88 -20.64 -21.40 16.02
N SER A 89 -19.88 -21.87 15.02
CA SER A 89 -19.03 -23.06 15.09
C SER A 89 -17.57 -22.64 15.29
N LEU A 90 -16.94 -23.21 16.31
CA LEU A 90 -15.54 -22.94 16.63
C LEU A 90 -14.60 -23.40 15.51
N GLU A 91 -14.81 -24.60 14.96
CA GLU A 91 -13.94 -25.16 13.91
C GLU A 91 -13.99 -24.34 12.62
N GLN A 92 -15.18 -23.88 12.23
CA GLN A 92 -15.33 -22.97 11.10
C GLN A 92 -14.57 -21.66 11.34
N ASN A 93 -14.69 -21.10 12.56
CA ASN A 93 -13.97 -19.88 12.91
C ASN A 93 -12.44 -20.08 12.96
N ARG A 94 -11.93 -21.25 13.35
CA ARG A 94 -10.49 -21.59 13.29
C ARG A 94 -9.98 -21.59 11.85
N GLY A 95 -10.70 -22.26 10.95
CA GLY A 95 -10.34 -22.29 9.52
C GLY A 95 -10.39 -20.90 8.88
N ILE A 96 -11.36 -20.07 9.25
CA ILE A 96 -11.46 -18.69 8.77
C ILE A 96 -10.32 -17.83 9.34
N ALA A 97 -10.01 -17.95 10.64
CA ALA A 97 -8.93 -17.21 11.27
C ALA A 97 -7.57 -17.48 10.61
N ARG A 98 -7.26 -18.75 10.27
CA ARG A 98 -6.04 -19.11 9.52
C ARG A 98 -5.98 -18.46 8.14
N LYS A 99 -7.09 -18.46 7.40
CA LYS A 99 -7.18 -17.82 6.08
C LYS A 99 -6.92 -16.31 6.20
N LEU A 100 -7.59 -15.66 7.15
CA LEU A 100 -7.41 -14.22 7.40
C LEU A 100 -5.98 -13.87 7.84
N LEU A 101 -5.37 -14.68 8.70
CA LEU A 101 -3.98 -14.47 9.11
C LEU A 101 -3.03 -14.59 7.90
N LYS A 102 -3.24 -15.58 7.04
CA LYS A 102 -2.46 -15.77 5.82
C LYS A 102 -2.61 -14.60 4.86
N ASP A 103 -3.82 -14.09 4.69
CA ASP A 103 -4.06 -12.93 3.83
C ASP A 103 -3.36 -11.68 4.38
N LYS A 104 -3.43 -11.43 5.69
CA LYS A 104 -2.69 -10.32 6.33
C LYS A 104 -1.17 -10.45 6.18
N LEU A 105 -0.63 -11.67 6.30
CA LEU A 105 0.79 -11.91 6.05
C LEU A 105 1.16 -11.70 4.58
N ASP A 106 0.30 -12.09 3.64
CA ASP A 106 0.49 -11.86 2.19
C ASP A 106 0.53 -10.36 1.89
N ASP A 107 -0.34 -9.58 2.51
CA ASP A 107 -0.35 -8.12 2.38
C ASP A 107 0.93 -7.49 2.97
N LEU A 108 1.42 -7.96 4.11
CA LEU A 108 2.65 -7.45 4.73
C LEU A 108 3.89 -7.75 3.87
N VAL A 109 4.01 -8.97 3.36
CA VAL A 109 5.22 -9.42 2.64
C VAL A 109 5.22 -8.96 1.18
N ASN A 110 4.06 -9.01 0.51
CA ASN A 110 3.95 -8.78 -0.92
C ASN A 110 3.37 -7.39 -1.27
N GLY A 111 2.72 -6.69 -0.34
CA GLY A 111 2.19 -5.33 -0.56
C GLY A 111 1.29 -5.24 -1.80
N ASP A 112 1.70 -4.44 -2.79
CA ASP A 112 0.98 -4.26 -4.07
C ASP A 112 0.81 -5.56 -4.88
N LEU A 113 1.71 -6.51 -4.66
CA LEU A 113 1.68 -7.82 -5.33
C LEU A 113 0.81 -8.83 -4.59
N SER A 114 0.21 -8.46 -3.45
CA SER A 114 -0.67 -9.36 -2.71
C SER A 114 -1.91 -9.73 -3.51
N LYS A 115 -2.50 -10.88 -3.18
CA LYS A 115 -3.75 -11.32 -3.84
C LYS A 115 -4.89 -10.33 -3.61
N HIS A 116 -4.95 -9.73 -2.43
CA HIS A 116 -6.00 -8.79 -2.06
C HIS A 116 -5.84 -7.47 -2.84
N ALA A 117 -4.63 -6.92 -2.90
CA ALA A 117 -4.32 -5.71 -3.66
C ALA A 117 -4.62 -5.89 -5.16
N GLN A 118 -4.22 -7.02 -5.76
CA GLN A 118 -4.51 -7.32 -7.16
C GLN A 118 -6.02 -7.42 -7.44
N LYS A 119 -6.79 -8.04 -6.54
CA LYS A 119 -8.26 -8.10 -6.67
C LYS A 119 -8.88 -6.72 -6.54
N ALA A 120 -8.45 -5.93 -5.56
CA ALA A 120 -8.93 -4.56 -5.37
C ALA A 120 -8.63 -3.68 -6.60
N ALA A 121 -7.42 -3.75 -7.16
CA ALA A 121 -7.04 -3.04 -8.37
C ALA A 121 -7.91 -3.42 -9.58
N LYS A 122 -8.21 -4.71 -9.76
CA LYS A 122 -9.13 -5.20 -10.82
C LYS A 122 -10.55 -4.63 -10.64
N ILE A 123 -11.07 -4.67 -9.42
CA ILE A 123 -12.40 -4.13 -9.08
C ILE A 123 -12.44 -2.62 -9.34
N ASN A 124 -11.42 -1.88 -8.90
CA ASN A 124 -11.34 -0.43 -9.10
C ASN A 124 -11.24 -0.06 -10.57
N LYS A 125 -10.45 -0.80 -11.37
CA LYS A 125 -10.37 -0.63 -12.82
C LYS A 125 -11.72 -0.89 -13.51
N ALA A 126 -12.45 -1.92 -13.08
CA ALA A 126 -13.78 -2.21 -13.60
C ALA A 126 -14.80 -1.10 -13.24
N LYS A 127 -14.77 -0.62 -11.99
CA LYS A 127 -15.59 0.51 -11.53
C LYS A 127 -15.29 1.79 -12.32
N ALA A 128 -14.01 2.15 -12.49
CA ALA A 128 -13.59 3.31 -13.28
C ALA A 128 -14.04 3.21 -14.75
N ARG A 129 -13.94 2.02 -15.36
CA ARG A 129 -14.44 1.77 -16.73
C ARG A 129 -15.95 1.98 -16.82
N LYS A 130 -16.72 1.51 -15.83
CA LYS A 130 -18.18 1.70 -15.78
C LYS A 130 -18.55 3.18 -15.61
N ALA A 131 -17.87 3.88 -14.71
CA ALA A 131 -18.07 5.31 -14.48
C ALA A 131 -17.79 6.15 -15.75
N ARG A 132 -16.68 5.89 -16.45
CA ARG A 132 -16.35 6.57 -17.72
C ARG A 132 -17.42 6.34 -18.80
N ARG A 133 -17.96 5.13 -18.90
CA ARG A 133 -19.05 4.80 -19.85
C ARG A 133 -20.35 5.52 -19.50
N ALA A 134 -20.70 5.59 -18.22
CA ALA A 134 -21.89 6.31 -17.78
C ALA A 134 -21.76 7.81 -18.07
N LYS A 135 -20.63 8.43 -17.75
CA LYS A 135 -20.37 9.85 -18.06
C LYS A 135 -20.49 10.14 -19.56
N LYS A 136 -19.95 9.27 -20.42
CA LYS A 136 -20.09 9.41 -21.89
C LYS A 136 -21.55 9.30 -22.36
N LYS A 137 -22.38 8.47 -21.71
CA LYS A 137 -23.77 8.23 -22.12
C LYS A 137 -24.73 9.34 -21.65
N TYR A 138 -24.49 9.90 -20.47
CA TYR A 138 -25.43 10.79 -19.79
C TYR A 138 -24.91 12.22 -19.58
N GLY A 139 -23.64 12.51 -19.87
CA GLY A 139 -22.98 13.79 -19.54
C GLY A 139 -23.08 14.93 -20.58
N THR A 140 -24.00 14.85 -21.54
CA THR A 140 -24.21 15.88 -22.59
C THR A 140 -25.70 16.11 -22.83
N LYS A 141 -26.43 16.63 -21.84
CA LYS A 141 -27.85 17.01 -22.00
C LYS A 141 -28.23 18.37 -21.40
N ASP A 142 -27.29 19.11 -20.83
CA ASP A 142 -27.61 20.31 -20.03
C ASP A 142 -27.36 21.65 -20.76
N ASP A 143 -26.89 21.65 -22.02
CA ASP A 143 -26.50 22.89 -22.72
C ASP A 143 -27.50 23.39 -23.81
N ASP A 144 -28.54 22.62 -24.17
CA ASP A 144 -29.40 22.95 -25.32
C ASP A 144 -30.72 23.69 -24.97
N ASN A 145 -31.01 23.97 -23.69
CA ASN A 145 -32.31 24.52 -23.27
C ASN A 145 -32.26 25.95 -22.70
N ALA A 146 -31.14 26.66 -22.86
CA ALA A 146 -30.96 28.03 -22.38
C ALA A 146 -31.20 29.12 -23.46
N VAL A 147 -31.41 28.77 -24.72
CA VAL A 147 -31.48 29.74 -25.85
C VAL A 147 -32.91 30.01 -26.36
N THR A 148 -33.93 29.24 -25.95
CA THR A 148 -35.28 29.31 -26.57
C THR A 148 -36.30 30.20 -25.84
N SER A 149 -35.90 31.05 -24.89
CA SER A 149 -36.84 31.84 -24.06
C SER A 149 -36.65 33.36 -24.05
N ILE A 150 -35.84 33.93 -24.96
CA ILE A 150 -35.53 35.38 -24.95
C ILE A 150 -36.35 36.20 -25.97
N ASP A 151 -36.95 35.60 -27.00
CA ASP A 151 -37.65 36.37 -28.03
C ASP A 151 -39.17 36.14 -28.00
N THR A 152 -39.88 36.83 -27.11
CA THR A 152 -41.31 37.13 -27.29
C THR A 152 -41.64 38.45 -26.62
N ASN A 153 -41.62 39.53 -27.40
CA ASN A 153 -42.38 40.75 -27.16
C ASN A 153 -42.89 41.27 -28.50
#